data_AF-A0A847B118-F1
#
_entry.id   AF-A0A847B118-F1
#
_cell.length_a   1.000
_cell.length_b   1.000
_cell.length_c   1.000
_cell.angle_alpha   90.00
_cell.angle_beta   90.00
_cell.angle_gamma   90.00
#
_symmetry.space_group_name_H-M   'P 1'
#
loop_
_entity.id
_entity.type
_entity.pdbx_description
1 polymer ?
#
loop_
_entity_poly.entity_id
_entity_poly.type
_entity_poly.pdbx_seq_one_letter_code
_entity_poly.pdbx_strand_id
1 'polypeptide(L)'
;MRIVIATVFISSLLGALGYIASGNLYIAGIIAVIYLIYGILYVKRKIQRHGKMMNSAHECQQFINNYLLSMSIRNSHSDAFLNATINAGGAFKEELKHIEHLAVREQIDYLNKYFRFDVYYMFLNILTLFEEQGGDILTMAETLIQEVNRMEEAMIGVSAIINRKIVEFVVLWTITLGIIIFMRFGMGQFYQQLLNAALVITMTSSLFILLLISLHLAINKFMNSPILEGNHHETI
;
A
#
# COMPACT_ATOMS: atom_id res chain seq x y z
N MET A 1 3.45 -3.80 15.08
CA MET A 1 2.54 -4.11 16.21
C MET A 1 1.09 -3.75 15.90
N ARG A 2 0.80 -2.51 15.47
CA ARG A 2 -0.57 -2.05 15.15
C ARG A 2 -1.36 -2.94 14.17
N ILE A 3 -0.74 -3.37 13.07
CA ILE A 3 -1.39 -4.25 12.07
C ILE A 3 -1.81 -5.60 12.67
N VAL A 4 -0.96 -6.20 13.51
CA VAL A 4 -1.23 -7.51 14.12
C VAL A 4 -2.40 -7.41 15.09
N ILE A 5 -2.43 -6.35 15.91
CA ILE A 5 -3.55 -6.10 16.85
C ILE A 5 -4.86 -5.92 16.08
N ALA A 6 -4.85 -5.12 15.01
CA ALA A 6 -6.02 -4.93 14.15
C ALA A 6 -6.50 -6.26 13.52
N THR A 7 -5.57 -7.09 13.03
CA THR A 7 -5.89 -8.41 12.48
C THR A 7 -6.54 -9.32 13.52
N VAL A 8 -5.99 -9.38 14.74
CA VAL A 8 -6.55 -10.20 15.83
C VAL A 8 -7.96 -9.74 16.17
N PHE A 9 -8.16 -8.42 16.30
CA PHE A 9 -9.47 -7.85 16.60
C PHE A 9 -10.51 -8.18 15.51
N ILE A 10 -10.19 -7.95 14.24
CA ILE A 10 -11.09 -8.23 13.11
C ILE A 10 -11.41 -9.72 13.01
N SER A 11 -10.41 -10.59 13.19
CA SER A 11 -10.61 -12.04 13.13
C SER A 11 -11.50 -12.54 14.27
N SER A 12 -11.32 -11.99 15.47
CA SER A 12 -12.19 -12.30 16.62
C SER A 12 -13.61 -11.80 16.41
N LEU A 13 -13.79 -10.60 15.85
CA LEU A 13 -15.11 -10.04 15.53
C LEU A 13 -15.84 -10.92 14.51
N LEU A 14 -15.16 -11.33 13.44
CA LEU A 14 -15.74 -12.22 12.43
C LEU A 14 -16.06 -13.62 12.98
N GLY A 15 -15.22 -14.13 13.89
CA GLY A 15 -15.52 -15.36 14.63
C GLY A 15 -16.79 -15.24 15.48
N ALA A 16 -16.93 -14.14 16.23
CA ALA A 16 -18.11 -13.86 17.03
C ALA A 16 -19.38 -13.72 16.16
N LEU A 17 -19.26 -13.05 15.01
CA LEU A 17 -20.35 -12.97 14.03
C LEU A 17 -20.68 -14.34 13.43
N GLY A 18 -19.68 -15.19 13.20
CA GLY A 18 -19.86 -16.58 12.79
C GLY A 18 -20.58 -17.43 13.83
N TYR A 19 -20.31 -17.21 15.13
CA TYR A 19 -21.03 -17.84 16.23
C TYR A 19 -22.48 -17.35 16.29
N ILE A 20 -22.70 -16.03 16.19
CA ILE A 20 -24.04 -15.45 16.15
C ILE A 20 -24.79 -15.95 14.93
N ALA A 21 -24.18 -16.13 13.77
CA ALA A 21 -24.89 -16.69 12.62
C ALA A 21 -25.19 -18.19 12.83
N SER A 22 -24.17 -19.02 13.06
CA SER A 22 -24.33 -20.49 13.02
C SER A 22 -24.82 -21.14 14.31
N GLY A 23 -24.73 -20.45 15.46
CA GLY A 23 -24.97 -21.05 16.78
C GLY A 23 -23.96 -22.14 17.17
N ASN A 24 -22.91 -22.36 16.38
CA ASN A 24 -21.96 -23.45 16.55
C ASN A 24 -20.56 -22.90 16.85
N LEU A 25 -20.01 -23.28 18.00
CA LEU A 25 -18.69 -22.83 18.45
C LEU A 25 -17.56 -23.33 17.55
N TYR A 26 -17.70 -24.54 16.97
CA TYR A 26 -16.68 -25.10 16.08
C TYR A 26 -16.53 -24.27 14.81
N ILE A 27 -17.65 -23.85 14.20
CA ILE A 27 -17.65 -23.02 12.99
C ILE A 27 -17.06 -21.64 13.30
N ALA A 28 -17.44 -21.04 14.43
CA ALA A 28 -16.88 -19.77 14.88
C ALA A 28 -15.36 -19.83 15.07
N GLY A 29 -14.86 -20.92 15.69
CA GLY A 29 -13.43 -21.16 15.87
C GLY A 29 -12.70 -21.31 14.54
N ILE A 30 -13.24 -22.10 13.61
CA ILE A 30 -12.66 -22.28 12.26
C ILE A 30 -12.59 -20.95 11.52
N ILE A 31 -13.66 -20.15 11.52
CA ILE A 31 -13.68 -18.82 10.89
C ILE A 31 -12.62 -17.92 11.52
N ALA A 32 -12.58 -17.81 12.85
CA ALA A 32 -11.61 -16.95 13.54
C ALA A 32 -10.16 -17.32 13.20
N VAL A 33 -9.84 -18.63 13.20
CA VAL A 33 -8.49 -19.13 12.91
C VAL A 33 -8.11 -18.88 11.44
N ILE A 34 -8.99 -19.17 10.49
CA ILE A 34 -8.73 -18.95 9.06
C ILE A 34 -8.44 -17.47 8.78
N TYR A 35 -9.28 -16.58 9.31
CA TYR A 35 -9.10 -15.13 9.12
C TYR A 35 -7.83 -14.60 9.80
N LEU A 36 -7.47 -15.16 10.97
CA LEU A 36 -6.24 -14.80 11.68
C LEU A 36 -5.00 -15.22 10.90
N ILE A 37 -4.96 -16.47 10.43
CA ILE A 37 -3.86 -16.99 9.60
C ILE A 37 -3.74 -16.15 8.32
N TYR A 38 -4.86 -15.90 7.65
CA TYR A 38 -4.89 -15.09 6.43
C TYR A 38 -4.36 -13.67 6.67
N GLY A 39 -4.80 -13.00 7.74
CA GLY A 39 -4.36 -11.64 8.06
C GLY A 39 -2.87 -11.54 8.42
N ILE A 40 -2.36 -12.49 9.20
CA ILE A 40 -0.95 -12.49 9.62
C ILE A 40 0.00 -12.85 8.48
N LEU A 41 -0.33 -13.88 7.68
CA LEU A 41 0.56 -14.37 6.63
C LEU A 41 0.46 -13.53 5.36
N TYR A 42 -0.75 -13.17 4.93
CA TYR A 42 -0.98 -12.53 3.63
C TYR A 42 -1.07 -11.01 3.75
N VAL A 43 -2.03 -10.51 4.54
CA VAL A 43 -2.35 -9.08 4.60
C VAL A 43 -1.19 -8.25 5.15
N LYS A 44 -0.58 -8.71 6.25
CA LYS A 44 0.58 -8.02 6.85
C LYS A 44 1.72 -7.85 5.84
N ARG A 45 2.09 -8.92 5.12
CA ARG A 45 3.19 -8.87 4.13
C ARG A 45 2.88 -7.88 3.02
N LYS A 46 1.64 -7.92 2.50
CA LYS A 46 1.22 -7.07 1.39
C LYS A 46 1.14 -5.58 1.78
N ILE A 47 0.62 -5.27 2.97
CA ILE A 47 0.59 -3.89 3.49
C ILE A 47 2.00 -3.34 3.71
N GLN A 48 2.89 -4.15 4.30
CA GLN A 48 4.27 -3.70 4.53
C GLN A 48 5.02 -3.47 3.21
N ARG A 49 4.86 -4.34 2.20
CA ARG A 49 5.49 -4.16 0.89
C ARG A 49 5.01 -2.88 0.21
N HIS A 50 3.70 -2.68 0.16
CA HIS A 50 3.12 -1.49 -0.48
C HIS A 50 3.49 -0.20 0.24
N GLY A 51 3.46 -0.18 1.58
CA GLY A 51 3.86 1.00 2.37
C GLY A 51 5.33 1.38 2.16
N LYS A 52 6.24 0.39 2.10
CA LYS A 52 7.65 0.64 1.78
C LYS A 52 7.82 1.23 0.37
N MET A 53 7.11 0.67 -0.60
CA MET A 53 7.20 1.11 -1.99
C MET A 53 6.66 2.54 -2.17
N MET A 54 5.54 2.86 -1.52
CA MET A 54 4.95 4.21 -1.57
C MET A 54 5.82 5.25 -0.86
N ASN A 55 6.42 4.90 0.29
CA ASN A 55 7.37 5.77 0.97
C ASN A 55 8.62 6.02 0.11
N SER A 56 9.18 4.98 -0.51
CA SER A 56 10.34 5.11 -1.40
C SER A 56 10.03 5.97 -2.62
N ALA A 57 8.83 5.86 -3.20
CA ALA A 57 8.39 6.72 -4.31
C ALA A 57 8.30 8.18 -3.87
N HIS A 58 7.71 8.46 -2.70
CA HIS A 58 7.64 9.82 -2.17
C HIS A 58 9.03 10.39 -1.83
N GLU A 59 9.91 9.58 -1.23
CA GLU A 59 11.31 9.93 -0.98
C GLU A 59 12.05 10.25 -2.28
N CYS A 60 11.81 9.48 -3.35
CA CYS A 60 12.41 9.71 -4.68
C CYS A 60 11.98 11.06 -5.25
N GLN A 61 10.68 11.35 -5.23
CA GLN A 61 10.12 12.61 -5.73
C GLN A 61 10.66 13.81 -4.95
N GLN A 62 10.65 13.72 -3.62
CA GLN A 62 11.17 14.77 -2.75
C GLN A 62 12.67 14.99 -2.97
N PHE A 63 13.44 13.91 -3.15
CA PHE A 63 14.86 13.99 -3.46
C PHE A 63 15.10 14.72 -4.78
N ILE A 64 14.44 14.31 -5.87
CA ILE A 64 14.60 14.92 -7.21
C ILE A 64 14.26 16.41 -7.15
N ASN A 65 13.11 16.77 -6.58
CA ASN A 65 12.66 18.17 -6.54
C ASN A 65 13.61 19.06 -5.71
N ASN A 66 14.00 18.61 -4.52
CA ASN A 66 14.93 19.37 -3.67
C ASN A 66 16.33 19.47 -4.29
N TYR A 67 16.77 18.41 -4.97
CA TYR A 67 18.05 18.38 -5.64
C TYR A 67 18.08 19.40 -6.78
N LEU A 68 17.11 19.35 -7.70
CA LEU A 68 17.04 20.25 -8.86
C LEU A 68 16.92 21.72 -8.42
N LEU A 69 16.11 22.01 -7.41
CA LEU A 69 15.95 23.35 -6.86
C LEU A 69 17.23 23.87 -6.19
N SER A 70 17.91 23.03 -5.39
CA SER A 70 19.18 23.45 -4.79
C SER A 70 20.28 23.59 -5.84
N MET A 71 20.25 22.77 -6.89
CA MET A 71 21.23 22.81 -7.96
C MET A 71 21.07 24.08 -8.80
N SER A 72 19.84 24.52 -9.10
CA SER A 72 19.60 25.76 -9.84
C SER A 72 20.03 27.03 -9.07
N ILE A 73 20.01 26.99 -7.73
CA ILE A 73 20.41 28.14 -6.90
C ILE A 73 21.93 28.16 -6.67
N ARG A 74 22.53 27.01 -6.36
CA ARG A 74 23.91 26.94 -5.84
C ARG A 74 24.94 26.40 -6.83
N ASN A 75 24.51 25.81 -7.95
CA ASN A 75 25.36 25.21 -8.97
C ASN A 75 26.45 24.27 -8.39
N SER A 76 26.13 23.55 -7.31
CA SER A 76 27.04 22.60 -6.65
C SER A 76 26.31 21.30 -6.33
N HIS A 77 26.81 20.19 -6.89
CA HIS A 77 26.30 18.84 -6.64
C HIS A 77 26.33 18.48 -5.15
N SER A 78 27.38 18.88 -4.44
CA SER A 78 27.53 18.67 -2.98
C SER A 78 26.41 19.34 -2.20
N ASP A 79 26.18 20.62 -2.46
CA ASP A 79 25.15 21.40 -1.76
C ASP A 79 23.75 20.91 -2.12
N ALA A 80 23.53 20.56 -3.39
CA ALA A 80 22.27 20.03 -3.87
C ALA A 80 21.93 18.68 -3.25
N PHE A 81 22.91 17.78 -3.17
CA PHE A 81 22.76 16.48 -2.53
C PHE A 81 22.50 16.61 -1.03
N LEU A 82 23.24 17.48 -0.34
CA LEU A 82 23.02 17.73 1.08
C LEU A 82 21.60 18.25 1.33
N ASN A 83 21.15 19.26 0.58
CA ASN A 83 19.81 19.80 0.74
C ASN A 83 18.70 18.79 0.41
N ALA A 84 18.90 17.94 -0.61
CA ALA A 84 17.97 16.89 -0.97
C ALA A 84 17.84 15.78 0.09
N THR A 85 18.86 15.60 0.93
CA THR A 85 18.93 14.52 1.93
C THR A 85 18.67 14.96 3.37
N ILE A 86 18.58 16.27 3.65
CA ILE A 86 18.33 16.81 5.01
C ILE A 86 17.09 16.19 5.67
N ASN A 87 16.02 15.97 4.90
CA ASN A 87 14.75 15.44 5.40
C ASN A 87 14.57 13.94 5.12
N ALA A 88 15.66 13.20 4.89
CA ALA A 88 15.59 11.78 4.59
C ALA A 88 14.91 10.97 5.71
N GLY A 89 13.91 10.17 5.33
CA GLY A 89 13.21 9.23 6.21
C GLY A 89 14.10 8.06 6.65
N GLY A 90 13.68 7.31 7.67
CA GLY A 90 14.53 6.32 8.35
C GLY A 90 15.24 5.30 7.43
N ALA A 91 14.51 4.67 6.51
CA ALA A 91 15.10 3.69 5.58
C ALA A 91 16.06 4.34 4.58
N PHE A 92 15.69 5.49 4.03
CA PHE A 92 16.55 6.25 3.13
C PHE A 92 17.82 6.76 3.82
N LYS A 93 17.70 7.23 5.06
CA LYS A 93 18.84 7.66 5.88
C LYS A 93 19.81 6.52 6.20
N GLU A 94 19.32 5.30 6.38
CA GLU A 94 20.18 4.13 6.53
C GLU A 94 20.97 3.87 5.24
N GLU A 95 20.32 3.90 4.07
CA GLU A 95 21.01 3.75 2.78
C GLU A 95 22.05 4.84 2.55
N LEU A 96 21.75 6.10 2.88
CA LEU A 96 22.71 7.21 2.76
C LEU A 96 24.00 6.99 3.58
N LYS A 97 23.90 6.39 4.77
CA LYS A 97 25.09 6.06 5.58
C LYS A 97 25.97 5.00 4.93
N HIS A 98 25.39 4.07 4.17
CA HIS A 98 26.17 3.03 3.49
C HIS A 98 26.99 3.60 2.34
N ILE A 99 26.60 4.75 1.78
CA ILE A 99 27.24 5.37 0.63
C ILE A 99 28.01 6.65 0.94
N GLU A 100 28.04 7.09 2.20
CA GLU A 100 28.70 8.33 2.64
C GLU A 100 30.17 8.44 2.22
N HIS A 101 30.84 7.30 2.05
CA HIS A 101 32.24 7.20 1.65
C HIS A 101 32.49 7.40 0.14
N LEU A 102 31.46 7.37 -0.69
CA LEU A 102 31.55 7.54 -2.14
C LEU A 102 31.59 9.02 -2.53
N ALA A 103 32.05 9.34 -3.74
CA ALA A 103 31.93 10.71 -4.25
C ALA A 103 30.46 11.07 -4.47
N VAL A 104 30.08 12.36 -4.34
CA VAL A 104 28.66 12.79 -4.43
C VAL A 104 27.98 12.32 -5.71
N ARG A 105 28.68 12.33 -6.85
CA ARG A 105 28.13 11.82 -8.11
C ARG A 105 27.86 10.30 -8.06
N GLU A 106 28.79 9.55 -7.50
CA GLU A 106 28.64 8.10 -7.31
C GLU A 106 27.54 7.76 -6.31
N GLN A 107 27.33 8.60 -5.29
CA GLN A 107 26.20 8.46 -4.35
C GLN A 107 24.88 8.62 -5.08
N ILE A 108 24.76 9.63 -5.95
CA ILE A 108 23.57 9.86 -6.79
C ILE A 108 23.34 8.66 -7.72
N ASP A 109 24.36 8.17 -8.42
CA ASP A 109 24.20 7.02 -9.30
C ASP A 109 23.83 5.73 -8.52
N TYR A 110 24.34 5.55 -7.30
CA TYR A 110 24.03 4.40 -6.45
C TYR A 110 22.56 4.38 -6.01
N LEU A 111 21.97 5.55 -5.74
CA LEU A 111 20.57 5.68 -5.30
C LEU A 111 19.56 5.13 -6.33
N ASN A 112 19.98 4.92 -7.58
CA ASN A 112 19.19 4.20 -8.57
C ASN A 112 18.81 2.78 -8.11
N LYS A 113 19.69 2.10 -7.38
CA LYS A 113 19.43 0.77 -6.82
C LYS A 113 18.36 0.78 -5.74
N TYR A 114 18.22 1.91 -5.03
CA TYR A 114 17.24 2.11 -3.97
C TYR A 114 15.89 2.53 -4.53
N PHE A 115 15.85 3.57 -5.36
CA PHE A 115 14.60 4.11 -5.89
C PHE A 115 14.00 3.25 -6.99
N ARG A 116 14.79 2.72 -7.93
CA ARG A 116 14.34 1.84 -9.03
C ARG A 116 13.11 2.33 -9.82
N PHE A 117 12.82 3.64 -9.81
CA PHE A 117 11.69 4.22 -10.56
C PHE A 117 12.18 4.85 -11.85
N ASP A 118 11.37 4.77 -12.92
CA ASP A 118 11.71 5.32 -14.25
C ASP A 118 12.03 6.83 -14.21
N VAL A 119 11.33 7.56 -13.32
CA VAL A 119 11.57 8.98 -13.03
C VAL A 119 13.00 9.24 -12.53
N TYR A 120 13.57 8.33 -11.75
CA TYR A 120 14.93 8.45 -11.25
C TYR A 120 15.96 8.25 -12.37
N TYR A 121 15.72 7.32 -13.29
CA TYR A 121 16.56 7.15 -14.47
C TYR A 121 16.53 8.40 -15.37
N MET A 122 15.35 8.98 -15.56
CA MET A 122 15.20 10.23 -16.32
C MET A 122 15.96 11.38 -15.65
N PHE A 123 15.92 11.47 -14.31
CA PHE A 123 16.72 12.42 -13.55
C PHE A 123 18.23 12.25 -13.77
N LEU A 124 18.76 11.03 -13.72
CA LEU A 124 20.19 10.78 -13.97
C LEU A 124 20.61 11.22 -15.38
N ASN A 125 19.77 10.95 -16.39
CA ASN A 125 20.04 11.36 -17.77
C ASN A 125 20.09 12.89 -17.91
N ILE A 126 19.19 13.61 -17.24
CA ILE A 126 19.17 15.08 -17.25
C ILE A 126 20.40 15.64 -16.55
N LEU A 127 20.86 15.02 -15.45
CA LEU A 127 22.10 15.43 -14.80
C LEU A 127 23.33 15.24 -15.70
N THR A 128 23.42 14.10 -16.39
CA THR A 128 24.53 13.86 -17.33
C THR A 128 24.51 14.88 -18.46
N LEU A 129 23.33 15.16 -19.04
CA LEU A 129 23.17 16.19 -20.07
C LEU A 129 23.62 17.57 -19.57
N PHE A 130 23.24 17.93 -18.34
CA PHE A 130 23.63 19.19 -17.72
C PHE A 130 25.14 19.29 -17.47
N GLU A 131 25.78 18.20 -17.03
CA GLU A 131 27.24 18.15 -16.84
C GLU A 131 28.02 18.26 -18.17
N GLU A 132 27.50 17.65 -19.24
CA GLU A 132 28.14 17.65 -20.56
C GLU A 132 27.93 18.96 -21.34
N GLN A 133 26.74 19.54 -21.26
CA GLN A 133 26.32 20.66 -22.11
C GLN A 133 26.24 21.99 -21.36
N GLY A 134 26.18 21.96 -20.03
CA GLY A 134 25.90 23.14 -19.19
C GLY A 134 24.51 23.72 -19.44
N GLY A 135 24.21 24.87 -18.85
CA GLY A 135 22.95 25.59 -19.08
C GLY A 135 22.13 25.78 -17.80
N ASP A 136 20.81 25.84 -17.95
CA ASP A 136 19.88 25.90 -16.81
C ASP A 136 19.25 24.53 -16.56
N ILE A 137 19.65 23.89 -15.46
CA ILE A 137 19.16 22.57 -15.06
C ILE A 137 17.64 22.54 -14.89
N LEU A 138 17.02 23.65 -14.48
CA LEU A 138 15.58 23.70 -14.25
C LEU A 138 14.81 23.62 -15.56
N THR A 139 15.32 24.29 -16.60
CA THR A 139 14.74 24.24 -17.95
C THR A 139 14.91 22.84 -18.55
N MET A 140 16.08 22.22 -18.36
CA MET A 140 16.32 20.83 -18.81
C MET A 140 15.44 19.82 -18.09
N ALA A 141 15.13 20.08 -16.82
CA ALA A 141 14.31 19.22 -15.97
C ALA A 141 12.81 19.54 -16.00
N GLU A 142 12.35 20.51 -16.81
CA GLU A 142 10.96 20.96 -16.79
C GLU A 142 9.98 19.81 -17.05
N THR A 143 10.24 18.99 -18.08
CA THR A 143 9.42 17.82 -18.40
C THR A 143 9.45 16.77 -17.28
N LEU A 144 10.61 16.58 -16.64
CA LEU A 144 10.73 15.66 -15.50
C LEU A 144 9.92 16.16 -14.29
N ILE A 145 9.98 17.44 -13.98
CA ILE A 145 9.22 18.05 -12.88
C ILE A 145 7.72 17.93 -13.13
N GLN A 146 7.26 18.18 -14.37
CA GLN A 146 5.87 17.97 -14.75
C GLN A 146 5.44 16.52 -14.58
N GLU A 147 6.29 15.55 -14.97
CA GLU A 147 6.01 14.12 -14.81
C GLU A 147 5.96 13.70 -13.33
N VAL A 148 6.91 14.18 -12.51
CA VAL A 148 6.94 13.97 -11.05
C VAL A 148 5.65 14.45 -10.40
N ASN A 149 5.23 15.67 -10.73
CA ASN A 149 4.01 16.27 -10.18
C ASN A 149 2.75 15.52 -10.65
N ARG A 150 2.70 15.12 -11.93
CA ARG A 150 1.60 14.31 -12.47
C ARG A 150 1.46 12.98 -11.75
N MET A 151 2.58 12.31 -11.46
CA MET A 151 2.58 11.07 -10.69
C MET A 151 2.10 11.28 -9.25
N GLU A 152 2.49 12.38 -8.59
CA GLU A 152 2.01 12.72 -7.25
C GLU A 152 0.49 12.95 -7.23
N GLU A 153 -0.03 13.74 -8.18
CA GLU A 153 -1.47 13.98 -8.33
C GLU A 153 -2.23 12.66 -8.59
N ALA A 154 -1.70 11.80 -9.45
CA ALA A 154 -2.27 10.48 -9.71
C ALA A 154 -2.27 9.60 -8.44
N MET A 155 -1.20 9.60 -7.65
CA MET A 155 -1.13 8.86 -6.38
C MET A 155 -2.17 9.36 -5.36
N ILE A 156 -2.33 10.68 -5.23
CA ILE A 156 -3.36 11.28 -4.37
C ILE A 156 -4.76 10.88 -4.85
N GLY A 157 -5.01 10.97 -6.15
CA GLY A 157 -6.27 10.58 -6.77
C GLY A 157 -6.61 9.10 -6.53
N VAL A 158 -5.63 8.21 -6.71
CA VAL A 158 -5.81 6.77 -6.47
C VAL A 158 -6.07 6.48 -5.00
N SER A 159 -5.37 7.15 -4.07
CA SER A 159 -5.60 7.00 -2.63
C SER A 159 -7.05 7.38 -2.24
N ALA A 160 -7.58 8.47 -2.79
CA ALA A 160 -8.96 8.87 -2.58
C ALA A 160 -9.96 7.82 -3.13
N ILE A 161 -9.70 7.27 -4.32
CA ILE A 161 -10.51 6.21 -4.93
C ILE A 161 -10.47 4.94 -4.08
N ILE A 162 -9.29 4.52 -3.61
CA ILE A 162 -9.12 3.35 -2.74
C ILE A 162 -9.92 3.52 -1.46
N ASN A 163 -9.80 4.67 -0.78
CA ASN A 163 -10.53 4.95 0.45
C ASN A 163 -12.05 4.88 0.24
N ARG A 164 -12.55 5.50 -0.83
CA ARG A 164 -13.97 5.41 -1.20
C ARG A 164 -14.40 3.96 -1.41
N LYS A 165 -13.61 3.15 -2.12
CA LYS A 165 -13.93 1.75 -2.39
C LYS A 165 -13.87 0.86 -1.15
N ILE A 166 -12.97 1.15 -0.21
CA ILE A 166 -12.94 0.49 1.11
C ILE A 166 -14.23 0.79 1.87
N VAL A 167 -14.68 2.05 1.89
CA VAL A 167 -15.94 2.43 2.54
C VAL A 167 -17.12 1.70 1.89
N GLU A 168 -17.21 1.71 0.56
CA GLU A 168 -18.26 0.97 -0.18
C GLU A 168 -18.25 -0.53 0.18
N PHE A 169 -17.07 -1.15 0.26
CA PHE A 169 -16.91 -2.57 0.65
C PHE A 169 -17.38 -2.84 2.09
N VAL A 170 -16.99 -1.98 3.04
CA VAL A 170 -17.37 -2.12 4.46
C VAL A 170 -18.88 -1.96 4.63
N VAL A 171 -19.49 -0.97 3.98
CA VAL A 171 -20.94 -0.75 4.03
C VAL A 171 -21.69 -1.96 3.46
N LEU A 172 -21.27 -2.47 2.30
CA LEU A 172 -21.89 -3.64 1.67
C LEU A 172 -21.92 -4.84 2.63
N TRP A 173 -20.76 -5.21 3.18
CA TRP A 173 -20.67 -6.37 4.07
C TRP A 173 -21.33 -6.16 5.42
N THR A 174 -21.36 -4.92 5.92
CA THR A 174 -22.10 -4.58 7.14
C THR A 174 -23.60 -4.80 6.94
N ILE A 175 -24.15 -4.41 5.80
CA ILE A 175 -25.56 -4.66 5.47
C ILE A 175 -25.81 -6.17 5.35
N THR A 176 -24.97 -6.90 4.62
CA THR A 176 -25.12 -8.35 4.45
C THR A 176 -25.09 -9.10 5.78
N LEU A 177 -24.13 -8.79 6.66
CA LEU A 177 -24.05 -9.40 7.99
C LEU A 177 -25.20 -8.93 8.90
N GLY A 178 -25.60 -7.66 8.80
CA GLY A 178 -26.74 -7.09 9.50
C GLY A 178 -28.06 -7.82 9.20
N ILE A 179 -28.30 -8.19 7.94
CA ILE A 179 -29.48 -8.98 7.54
C ILE A 179 -29.50 -10.33 8.26
N ILE A 180 -28.35 -11.00 8.41
CA ILE A 180 -28.29 -12.32 9.06
C ILE A 180 -28.54 -12.21 10.57
N ILE A 181 -27.95 -11.19 11.20
CA ILE A 181 -28.20 -10.88 12.60
C ILE A 181 -29.70 -10.60 12.80
N PHE A 182 -30.28 -9.76 11.94
CA PHE A 182 -31.69 -9.43 11.99
C PHE A 182 -32.58 -10.68 11.79
N MET A 183 -32.25 -11.56 10.85
CA MET A 183 -32.99 -12.82 10.67
C MET A 183 -32.95 -13.70 11.93
N ARG A 184 -31.79 -13.77 12.60
CA ARG A 184 -31.68 -14.58 13.82
C ARG A 184 -32.48 -14.03 14.98
N PHE A 185 -32.42 -12.72 15.22
CA PHE A 185 -33.13 -12.11 16.36
C PHE A 185 -34.60 -11.82 16.05
N GLY A 186 -34.91 -11.38 14.83
CA GLY A 186 -36.26 -11.05 14.38
C GLY A 186 -37.16 -12.27 14.15
N MET A 187 -36.59 -13.42 13.76
CA MET A 187 -37.34 -14.68 13.56
C MET A 187 -36.90 -15.77 14.54
N GLY A 188 -36.55 -15.42 15.79
CA GLY A 188 -35.89 -16.32 16.74
C GLY A 188 -36.54 -17.70 16.89
N GLN A 189 -37.88 -17.81 16.94
CA GLN A 189 -38.56 -19.10 17.04
C GLN A 189 -38.45 -19.96 15.77
N PHE A 190 -38.50 -19.34 14.58
CA PHE A 190 -38.35 -20.01 13.29
C PHE A 190 -36.87 -20.40 13.04
N TYR A 191 -35.95 -19.53 13.48
CA TYR A 191 -34.52 -19.71 13.33
C TYR A 191 -33.98 -20.87 14.17
N GLN A 192 -34.51 -21.08 15.39
CA GLN A 192 -34.13 -22.24 16.23
C GLN A 192 -34.50 -23.58 15.58
N GLN A 193 -35.61 -23.65 14.85
CA GLN A 193 -35.98 -24.85 14.10
C GLN A 193 -35.06 -25.08 12.89
N LEU A 194 -34.59 -24.00 12.27
CA LEU A 194 -33.66 -23.99 11.14
C LEU A 194 -32.21 -24.32 11.53
N LEU A 195 -31.77 -23.95 12.74
CA LEU A 195 -30.39 -24.15 13.20
C LEU A 195 -29.96 -25.62 13.25
N ASN A 196 -30.90 -26.55 13.41
CA ASN A 196 -30.62 -27.99 13.38
C ASN A 196 -30.45 -28.55 11.96
N ALA A 197 -30.81 -27.79 10.93
CA ALA A 197 -30.62 -28.20 9.55
C ALA A 197 -29.16 -27.94 9.11
N ALA A 198 -28.49 -28.98 8.63
CA ALA A 198 -27.14 -28.89 8.04
C ALA A 198 -27.04 -27.83 6.92
N LEU A 199 -28.18 -27.49 6.29
CA LEU A 199 -28.29 -26.45 5.28
C LEU A 199 -27.92 -25.06 5.81
N VAL A 200 -28.33 -24.69 7.04
CA VAL A 200 -28.02 -23.37 7.61
C VAL A 200 -26.54 -23.24 7.94
N ILE A 201 -25.94 -24.31 8.45
CA ILE A 201 -24.51 -24.40 8.74
C ILE A 201 -23.66 -24.24 7.46
N THR A 202 -24.03 -24.94 6.39
CA THR A 202 -23.31 -24.89 5.11
C THR A 202 -23.46 -23.54 4.41
N MET A 203 -24.66 -22.94 4.43
CA MET A 203 -24.88 -21.60 3.87
C MET A 203 -24.12 -20.52 4.66
N THR A 204 -24.12 -20.60 5.99
CA THR A 204 -23.35 -19.67 6.84
C THR A 204 -21.86 -19.78 6.55
N SER A 205 -21.32 -21.00 6.48
CA SER A 205 -19.91 -21.23 6.16
C SER A 205 -19.54 -20.69 4.78
N SER A 206 -20.42 -20.91 3.78
CA SER A 206 -20.24 -20.42 2.41
C SER A 206 -20.18 -18.90 2.35
N LEU A 207 -21.03 -18.20 3.12
CA LEU A 207 -20.99 -16.74 3.20
C LEU A 207 -19.65 -16.22 3.74
N PHE A 208 -19.12 -16.80 4.81
CA PHE A 208 -17.83 -16.36 5.36
C PHE A 208 -16.66 -16.71 4.44
N ILE A 209 -16.76 -17.77 3.64
CA ILE A 209 -15.80 -18.06 2.57
C ILE A 209 -15.89 -17.00 1.46
N LEU A 210 -17.11 -16.63 1.03
CA LEU A 210 -17.31 -15.56 0.04
C LEU A 210 -16.78 -14.21 0.54
N LEU A 211 -16.97 -13.89 1.82
CA LEU A 211 -16.36 -12.72 2.45
C LEU A 211 -14.84 -12.77 2.36
N LEU A 212 -14.23 -13.92 2.66
CA LEU A 212 -12.78 -14.09 2.59
C LEU A 212 -12.26 -13.90 1.16
N ILE A 213 -12.92 -14.49 0.17
CA ILE A 213 -12.59 -14.33 -1.25
C ILE A 213 -12.72 -12.85 -1.67
N SER A 214 -13.81 -12.20 -1.28
CA SER A 214 -14.04 -10.79 -1.62
C SER A 214 -12.96 -9.89 -1.00
N LEU A 215 -12.54 -10.17 0.24
CA LEU A 215 -11.47 -9.46 0.91
C LEU A 215 -10.12 -9.72 0.25
N HIS A 216 -9.87 -10.94 -0.24
CA HIS A 216 -8.69 -11.26 -1.03
C HIS A 216 -8.62 -10.49 -2.34
N LEU A 217 -9.72 -10.44 -3.09
CA LEU A 217 -9.81 -9.68 -4.33
C LEU A 217 -9.65 -8.18 -4.09
N ALA A 218 -10.30 -7.65 -3.05
CA ALA A 218 -10.19 -6.25 -2.66
C ALA A 218 -8.73 -5.86 -2.35
N ILE A 219 -8.06 -6.62 -1.49
CA ILE A 219 -6.65 -6.37 -1.13
C ILE A 219 -5.75 -6.49 -2.36
N ASN A 220 -5.99 -7.44 -3.25
CA ASN A 220 -5.18 -7.57 -4.47
C ASN A 220 -5.36 -6.39 -5.41
N LYS A 221 -6.61 -5.96 -5.64
CA LYS A 221 -6.92 -4.85 -6.52
C LYS A 221 -6.36 -3.54 -5.97
N PHE A 222 -6.59 -3.23 -4.69
CA PHE A 222 -6.18 -1.94 -4.12
C PHE A 222 -4.66 -1.81 -3.98
N MET A 223 -3.96 -2.89 -3.65
CA MET A 223 -2.52 -2.84 -3.36
C MET A 223 -1.63 -2.96 -4.60
N ASN A 224 -2.19 -3.35 -5.75
CA ASN A 224 -1.47 -3.46 -7.03
C ASN A 224 -1.71 -2.25 -7.96
N SER A 225 -2.67 -1.36 -7.69
CA SER A 225 -3.21 -0.46 -8.72
C SER A 225 -2.44 0.84 -9.05
N PRO A 226 -1.63 1.48 -8.17
CA PRO A 226 -0.99 2.76 -8.54
C PRO A 226 0.51 2.71 -8.83
N ILE A 227 1.24 1.67 -8.42
CA ILE A 227 2.72 1.74 -8.37
C ILE A 227 3.39 0.90 -9.48
N LEU A 228 2.64 0.02 -10.14
CA LEU A 228 3.16 -0.80 -11.25
C LEU A 228 3.21 -0.05 -12.60
N GLU A 229 2.47 1.04 -12.78
CA GLU A 229 2.49 1.82 -14.03
C GLU A 229 3.76 2.68 -14.20
N GLY A 230 4.56 2.88 -13.15
CA GLY A 230 5.87 3.56 -13.22
C GLY A 230 7.08 2.65 -12.94
N ASN A 231 6.87 1.33 -12.98
CA ASN A 231 7.86 0.33 -12.60
C ASN A 231 7.98 -0.71 -13.72
N HIS A 232 8.36 -0.28 -14.92
CA HIS A 232 8.47 -1.14 -16.10
C HIS A 232 9.64 -2.15 -16.05
N HIS A 233 10.36 -2.26 -14.92
CA HIS A 233 11.51 -3.15 -14.76
C HIS A 233 11.30 -4.39 -13.88
N GLU A 234 10.07 -4.72 -13.42
CA GLU A 234 9.79 -6.03 -12.76
C GLU A 234 9.33 -7.15 -13.73
N THR A 235 9.49 -7.00 -15.05
CA THR A 235 9.28 -8.10 -16.02
C THR A 235 10.56 -8.53 -16.72
N ILE A 236 11.48 -9.18 -15.99
CA ILE A 236 12.26 -10.36 -16.44
C ILE A 236 12.50 -11.25 -15.21
#